data_AF-A0A7W3ZFI3-F1
#
_entry.id   AF-A0A7W3ZFI3-F1
#
_cell.length_a   1.000
_cell.length_b   1.000
_cell.length_c   1.000
_cell.angle_alpha   90.00
_cell.angle_beta   90.00
_cell.angle_gamma   90.00
#
_symmetry.space_group_name_H-M   'P 1'
#
loop_
_entity.id
_entity.type
_entity.pdbx_description
1 polymer ?
#
loop_
_entity_poly.entity_id
_entity_poly.type
_entity_poly.pdbx_seq_one_letter_code
_entity_poly.pdbx_strand_id
1 'polypeptide(L)'
;MTDVAFAWDRCTRAVLVDALARLDVRRFVVETRTGELAIARVGRLRHDPGGRHVLAGCGTALSAAWIVLRGLGIRPVLSFPCDPGRPDVVAAVTPGADDPATTSDWERYLALRAVAGPPRGRAVPVEDPAVLAGLAGENPWPRTQVTPHAGSPGLAVTADGDSCVDRVLVGAAAHSLRVAAAVRGLTTEVRPGNQGRAPQAVVLVFES
;
A
#
# COMPACT_ATOMS: atom_id res chain seq x y z
N MET A 1 -20.54 -13.77 -26.87
CA MET A 1 -20.31 -12.79 -25.78
C MET A 1 -18.93 -12.22 -25.97
N THR A 2 -18.83 -10.97 -26.38
CA THR A 2 -17.56 -10.23 -26.45
C THR A 2 -17.14 -9.91 -25.03
N ASP A 3 -16.06 -10.54 -24.58
CA ASP A 3 -15.42 -10.26 -23.31
C ASP A 3 -14.85 -8.84 -23.38
N VAL A 4 -15.53 -7.88 -22.75
CA VAL A 4 -15.05 -6.49 -22.72
C VAL A 4 -13.90 -6.47 -21.72
N ALA A 5 -12.69 -6.73 -22.23
CA ALA A 5 -11.48 -6.63 -21.44
C ALA A 5 -11.37 -5.21 -20.88
N PHE A 6 -11.22 -5.08 -19.56
CA PHE A 6 -11.03 -3.78 -18.93
C PHE A 6 -9.82 -3.08 -19.56
N ALA A 7 -10.09 -1.92 -20.14
CA ALA A 7 -9.08 -1.05 -20.68
C ALA A 7 -8.82 0.06 -19.68
N TRP A 8 -7.55 0.32 -19.37
CA TRP A 8 -7.12 1.55 -18.71
C TRP A 8 -7.40 2.74 -19.64
N ASP A 9 -8.64 3.19 -19.67
CA ASP A 9 -9.04 4.36 -20.44
C ASP A 9 -8.46 5.65 -19.84
N ARG A 10 -8.69 6.78 -20.51
CA ARG A 10 -8.11 8.07 -20.10
C ARG A 10 -8.57 8.48 -18.70
N CYS A 11 -9.82 8.22 -18.33
CA CYS A 11 -10.40 8.61 -17.06
C CYS A 11 -9.83 7.77 -15.91
N THR A 12 -9.79 6.47 -16.09
CA THR A 12 -9.23 5.51 -15.14
C THR A 12 -7.75 5.78 -14.89
N ARG A 13 -6.98 6.04 -15.96
CA ARG A 13 -5.56 6.44 -15.84
C ARG A 13 -5.40 7.75 -15.09
N ALA A 14 -6.26 8.75 -15.32
CA ALA A 14 -6.17 10.03 -14.63
C ALA A 14 -6.38 9.88 -13.11
N VAL A 15 -7.36 9.06 -12.70
CA VAL A 15 -7.62 8.76 -11.28
C VAL A 15 -6.43 8.05 -10.64
N LEU A 16 -5.87 7.04 -11.32
CA LEU A 16 -4.68 6.34 -10.86
C LEU A 16 -3.48 7.30 -10.71
N VAL A 17 -3.22 8.13 -11.72
CA VAL A 17 -2.11 9.09 -11.70
C VAL A 17 -2.26 10.10 -10.56
N ASP A 18 -3.47 10.62 -10.31
CA ASP A 18 -3.71 11.51 -9.16
C ASP A 18 -3.44 10.83 -7.82
N ALA A 19 -3.84 9.55 -7.66
CA ALA A 19 -3.55 8.79 -6.45
C ALA A 19 -2.04 8.56 -6.27
N LEU A 20 -1.33 8.19 -7.34
CA LEU A 20 0.11 7.91 -7.31
C LEU A 20 0.98 9.16 -7.16
N ALA A 21 0.57 10.31 -7.72
CA ALA A 21 1.33 11.57 -7.67
C ALA A 21 1.56 12.09 -6.23
N ARG A 22 0.76 11.61 -5.28
CA ARG A 22 0.84 11.95 -3.85
C ARG A 22 1.84 11.09 -3.09
N LEU A 23 2.35 10.03 -3.71
CA LEU A 23 3.34 9.13 -3.13
C LEU A 23 4.76 9.62 -3.46
N ASP A 24 5.76 9.06 -2.76
CA ASP A 24 7.17 9.32 -3.09
C ASP A 24 7.56 8.56 -4.37
N VAL A 25 7.24 9.16 -5.52
CA VAL A 25 7.47 8.62 -6.88
C VAL A 25 8.95 8.39 -7.21
N ARG A 26 9.89 8.77 -6.35
CA ARG A 26 11.33 8.50 -6.55
C ARG A 26 11.70 7.03 -6.38
N ARG A 27 10.77 6.20 -5.89
CA ARG A 27 11.01 4.81 -5.50
C ARG A 27 10.48 3.78 -6.50
N PHE A 28 9.56 4.18 -7.37
CA PHE A 28 8.87 3.26 -8.27
C PHE A 28 8.44 3.96 -9.55
N VAL A 29 8.19 3.17 -10.58
CA VAL A 29 7.50 3.57 -11.81
C VAL A 29 6.28 2.70 -11.95
N VAL A 30 5.17 3.30 -12.37
CA VAL A 30 3.96 2.56 -12.73
C VAL A 30 3.77 2.66 -14.24
N GLU A 31 3.75 1.50 -14.89
CA GLU A 31 3.46 1.37 -16.31
C GLU A 31 2.05 0.79 -16.48
N THR A 32 1.23 1.42 -17.32
CA THR A 32 -0.08 0.86 -17.69
C THR A 32 0.00 0.32 -19.11
N ARG A 33 -0.40 -0.94 -19.29
CA ARG A 33 -0.60 -1.62 -20.58
C ARG A 33 -2.07 -2.01 -20.70
N THR A 34 -2.49 -2.48 -21.86
CA THR A 34 -3.84 -3.05 -22.02
C THR A 34 -4.03 -4.20 -21.02
N GLY A 35 -4.96 -4.06 -20.09
CA GLY A 35 -5.25 -5.09 -19.08
C GLY A 35 -4.21 -5.29 -17.97
N GLU A 36 -3.14 -4.50 -17.89
CA GLU A 36 -2.09 -4.67 -16.85
C GLU A 36 -1.60 -3.32 -16.33
N LEU A 37 -1.43 -3.23 -15.02
CA LEU A 37 -0.67 -2.18 -14.34
C LEU A 37 0.55 -2.82 -13.72
N ALA A 38 1.74 -2.51 -14.23
CA ALA A 38 3.00 -3.01 -13.72
C ALA A 38 3.66 -1.96 -12.81
N ILE A 39 4.22 -2.42 -11.69
CA ILE A 39 4.96 -1.60 -10.74
C ILE A 39 6.41 -2.06 -10.79
N ALA A 40 7.27 -1.16 -11.24
CA ALA A 40 8.69 -1.38 -11.35
C ALA A 40 9.45 -0.56 -10.29
N ARG A 41 10.49 -1.15 -9.73
CA ARG A 41 11.42 -0.43 -8.84
C ARG A 41 12.27 0.54 -9.65
N VAL A 42 12.58 1.72 -9.08
CA VAL A 42 13.44 2.71 -9.74
C VAL A 42 14.73 2.90 -8.97
N GLY A 43 15.84 2.59 -9.63
CA GLY A 43 17.19 2.90 -9.18
C GLY A 43 17.64 2.15 -7.92
N ARG A 44 18.84 2.51 -7.46
CA ARG A 44 19.38 2.15 -6.14
C ARG A 44 19.52 3.43 -5.34
N LEU A 45 18.76 3.56 -4.25
CA LEU A 45 19.03 4.62 -3.29
C LEU A 45 20.39 4.32 -2.62
N ARG A 46 21.30 5.31 -2.60
CA ARG A 46 22.67 5.13 -2.04
C ARG A 46 22.67 4.63 -0.59
N HIS A 47 21.58 4.85 0.15
CA HIS A 47 21.39 4.46 1.54
C HIS A 47 20.34 3.34 1.74
N ASP A 48 20.01 2.56 0.70
CA ASP A 48 19.07 1.43 0.78
C ASP A 48 19.73 0.09 0.41
N PRO A 49 20.69 -0.40 1.23
CA PRO A 49 21.30 -1.70 0.99
C PRO A 49 20.23 -2.81 1.06
N GLY A 50 19.98 -3.45 -0.09
CA GLY A 50 18.94 -4.46 -0.25
C GLY A 50 17.60 -3.94 -0.75
N GLY A 51 17.48 -2.66 -1.14
CA GLY A 51 16.32 -2.11 -1.84
C GLY A 51 15.02 -2.10 -1.02
N ARG A 52 15.11 -2.09 0.31
CA ARG A 52 13.95 -2.22 1.21
C ARG A 52 13.01 -1.03 1.12
N HIS A 53 13.56 0.18 1.14
CA HIS A 53 12.76 1.40 1.02
C HIS A 53 12.13 1.52 -0.37
N VAL A 54 12.87 1.11 -1.39
CA VAL A 54 12.38 1.03 -2.78
C VAL A 54 11.22 0.03 -2.88
N LEU A 55 11.36 -1.19 -2.36
CA LEU A 55 10.32 -2.22 -2.38
C LEU A 55 9.10 -1.84 -1.54
N ALA A 56 9.29 -1.22 -0.38
CA ALA A 56 8.20 -0.68 0.42
C ALA A 56 7.44 0.44 -0.33
N GLY A 57 8.17 1.27 -1.09
CA GLY A 57 7.57 2.26 -2.00
C GLY A 57 6.75 1.62 -3.12
N CYS A 58 7.25 0.54 -3.73
CA CYS A 58 6.49 -0.25 -4.70
C CYS A 58 5.21 -0.84 -4.07
N GLY A 59 5.29 -1.32 -2.82
CA GLY A 59 4.13 -1.75 -2.04
C GLY A 59 3.11 -0.64 -1.80
N THR A 60 3.57 0.58 -1.51
CA THR A 60 2.71 1.75 -1.36
C THR A 60 1.94 2.04 -2.66
N ALA A 61 2.64 2.03 -3.80
CA ALA A 61 2.03 2.18 -5.11
C ALA A 61 1.01 1.06 -5.41
N LEU A 62 1.35 -0.18 -5.04
CA LEU A 62 0.47 -1.34 -5.19
C LEU A 62 -0.83 -1.16 -4.39
N SER A 63 -0.72 -0.72 -3.15
CA SER A 63 -1.89 -0.47 -2.30
C SER A 63 -2.76 0.67 -2.83
N ALA A 64 -2.16 1.76 -3.34
CA ALA A 64 -2.92 2.84 -3.94
C ALA A 64 -3.66 2.36 -5.22
N ALA A 65 -3.00 1.60 -6.09
CA ALA A 65 -3.62 1.03 -7.28
C ALA A 65 -4.77 0.08 -6.94
N TRP A 66 -4.59 -0.76 -5.91
CA TRP A 66 -5.63 -1.65 -5.39
C TRP A 66 -6.86 -0.87 -4.93
N ILE A 67 -6.67 0.16 -4.10
CA ILE A 67 -7.77 1.00 -3.57
C ILE A 67 -8.50 1.71 -4.72
N VAL A 68 -7.78 2.25 -5.70
CA VAL A 68 -8.39 2.87 -6.89
C VAL A 68 -9.26 1.87 -7.64
N LEU A 69 -8.76 0.67 -7.95
CA LEU A 69 -9.53 -0.35 -8.67
C LEU A 69 -10.77 -0.79 -7.88
N ARG A 70 -10.64 -0.97 -6.56
CA ARG A 70 -11.78 -1.25 -5.68
C ARG A 70 -12.83 -0.15 -5.69
N GLY A 71 -12.42 1.12 -5.61
CA GLY A 71 -13.32 2.27 -5.70
C GLY A 71 -14.02 2.40 -7.05
N LEU A 72 -13.40 1.91 -8.13
CA LEU A 72 -13.99 1.81 -9.47
C LEU A 72 -14.92 0.59 -9.64
N GLY A 73 -15.10 -0.23 -8.62
CA GLY A 73 -15.95 -1.42 -8.69
C GLY A 73 -15.30 -2.60 -9.43
N ILE A 74 -13.97 -2.68 -9.42
CA ILE A 74 -13.21 -3.74 -10.06
C ILE A 74 -12.52 -4.55 -8.98
N ARG A 75 -12.55 -5.88 -9.08
CA ARG A 75 -11.74 -6.74 -8.23
C ARG A 75 -10.32 -6.85 -8.79
N PRO A 76 -9.31 -6.23 -8.19
CA PRO A 76 -7.93 -6.39 -8.65
C PRO A 76 -7.43 -7.83 -8.44
N VAL A 77 -6.64 -8.32 -9.39
CA VAL A 77 -5.91 -9.59 -9.30
C VAL A 77 -4.42 -9.27 -9.25
N LEU A 78 -3.76 -9.76 -8.21
CA LEU A 78 -2.35 -9.50 -7.94
C LEU A 78 -1.48 -10.60 -8.55
N SER A 79 -0.39 -10.22 -9.20
CA SER A 79 0.67 -11.14 -9.58
C SER A 79 2.06 -10.55 -9.28
N PHE A 80 3.02 -11.46 -9.08
CA PHE A 80 4.43 -11.14 -8.81
C PHE A 80 5.29 -11.80 -9.89
N PRO A 81 5.30 -11.24 -11.12
CA PRO A 81 5.95 -11.88 -12.25
C PRO A 81 7.47 -11.89 -12.08
N CYS A 82 8.09 -13.02 -12.43
CA CYS A 82 9.52 -13.11 -12.68
C CYS A 82 9.74 -13.04 -14.19
N ASP A 83 9.70 -11.85 -14.78
CA ASP A 83 9.89 -11.62 -16.21
C ASP A 83 11.37 -11.28 -16.51
N PRO A 84 12.14 -12.15 -17.18
CA PRO A 84 13.54 -11.87 -17.51
C PRO A 84 13.72 -10.63 -18.41
N GLY A 85 12.70 -10.28 -19.22
CA GLY A 85 12.71 -9.08 -20.06
C GLY A 85 12.33 -7.80 -19.30
N ARG A 86 11.76 -7.92 -18.10
CA ARG A 86 11.38 -6.81 -17.22
C ARG A 86 11.81 -7.08 -15.77
N PRO A 87 13.12 -7.23 -15.50
CA PRO A 87 13.63 -7.68 -14.20
C PRO A 87 13.38 -6.71 -13.04
N ASP A 88 12.95 -5.48 -13.33
CA ASP A 88 12.61 -4.48 -12.33
C ASP A 88 11.12 -4.42 -11.99
N VAL A 89 10.25 -5.13 -12.73
CA VAL A 89 8.84 -5.28 -12.35
C VAL A 89 8.75 -6.17 -11.12
N VAL A 90 8.24 -5.61 -10.03
CA VAL A 90 8.15 -6.31 -8.73
C VAL A 90 6.73 -6.68 -8.37
N ALA A 91 5.73 -6.08 -8.99
CA ALA A 91 4.33 -6.44 -8.85
C ALA A 91 3.56 -6.03 -10.11
N ALA A 92 2.49 -6.76 -10.40
CA ALA A 92 1.53 -6.38 -11.43
C ALA A 92 0.10 -6.57 -10.92
N VAL A 93 -0.79 -5.69 -11.37
CA VAL A 93 -2.21 -5.75 -11.09
C VAL A 93 -2.96 -5.85 -12.40
N THR A 94 -3.77 -6.89 -12.52
CA THR A 94 -4.73 -7.03 -13.61
C THR A 94 -6.15 -6.79 -13.08
N PRO A 95 -7.04 -6.21 -13.90
CA PRO A 95 -8.46 -6.15 -13.58
C PRO A 95 -9.02 -7.58 -13.55
N GLY A 96 -9.72 -7.92 -12.49
CA GLY A 96 -10.53 -9.14 -12.40
C GLY A 96 -11.97 -8.87 -12.82
N ALA A 97 -12.89 -9.63 -12.24
CA ALA A 97 -14.31 -9.43 -12.45
C ALA A 97 -14.81 -8.08 -11.90
N ASP A 98 -15.90 -7.59 -12.49
CA ASP A 98 -16.70 -6.51 -11.92
C ASP A 98 -17.16 -6.92 -10.51
N ASP A 99 -16.95 -6.02 -9.56
CA ASP A 99 -17.26 -6.22 -8.16
C ASP A 99 -17.64 -4.86 -7.55
N PRO A 100 -18.95 -4.54 -7.49
CA PRO A 100 -19.44 -3.21 -7.14
C PRO A 100 -18.77 -2.62 -5.89
N ALA A 101 -18.32 -1.38 -6.00
CA ALA A 101 -17.65 -0.69 -4.91
C ALA A 101 -18.58 -0.55 -3.71
N THR A 102 -18.07 -0.93 -2.53
CA THR A 102 -18.77 -0.73 -1.25
C THR A 102 -18.55 0.70 -0.73
N THR A 103 -19.34 1.12 0.26
CA THR A 103 -19.08 2.39 0.99
C THR A 103 -17.65 2.45 1.52
N SER A 104 -17.15 1.33 2.03
CA SER A 104 -15.80 1.21 2.57
C SER A 104 -14.72 1.36 1.48
N ASP A 105 -14.97 0.90 0.25
CA ASP A 105 -14.06 1.12 -0.88
C ASP A 105 -13.97 2.62 -1.23
N TRP A 106 -15.12 3.31 -1.25
CA TRP A 106 -15.18 4.76 -1.49
C TRP A 106 -14.51 5.58 -0.40
N GLU A 107 -14.74 5.26 0.88
CA GLU A 107 -14.09 5.91 2.01
C GLU A 107 -12.56 5.80 1.91
N ARG A 108 -12.03 4.61 1.61
CA ARG A 108 -10.58 4.42 1.41
C ARG A 108 -10.06 5.20 0.21
N TYR A 109 -10.80 5.21 -0.90
CA TYR A 109 -10.42 5.98 -2.09
C TYR A 109 -10.32 7.49 -1.78
N LEU A 110 -11.30 8.06 -1.09
CA LEU A 110 -11.28 9.47 -0.68
C LEU A 110 -10.15 9.75 0.32
N ALA A 111 -9.90 8.82 1.25
CA ALA A 111 -8.88 8.94 2.27
C ALA A 111 -7.44 8.87 1.73
N LEU A 112 -7.20 8.37 0.50
CA LEU A 112 -5.89 8.47 -0.16
C LEU A 112 -5.35 9.91 -0.16
N ARG A 113 -6.23 10.90 -0.25
CA ARG A 113 -5.88 12.33 -0.24
C ARG A 113 -5.54 12.87 1.15
N ALA A 114 -6.04 12.21 2.19
CA ALA A 114 -5.90 12.61 3.59
C ALA A 114 -4.74 11.89 4.30
N VAL A 115 -4.08 10.92 3.66
CA VAL A 115 -2.90 10.27 4.23
C VAL A 115 -1.80 11.30 4.48
N ALA A 116 -1.56 11.59 5.75
CA ALA A 116 -0.57 12.55 6.20
C ALA A 116 0.27 11.99 7.36
N GLY A 117 1.44 12.61 7.56
CA GLY A 117 2.22 12.44 8.78
C GLY A 117 1.64 13.30 9.92
N PRO A 118 1.95 12.97 11.18
CA PRO A 118 1.47 13.76 12.31
C PRO A 118 1.98 15.20 12.27
N PRO A 119 1.21 16.17 12.81
CA PRO A 119 1.66 17.56 12.93
C PRO A 119 2.92 17.65 13.80
N ARG A 120 3.86 18.52 13.42
CA ARG A 120 5.13 18.66 14.15
C ARG A 120 4.88 19.13 15.59
N GLY A 121 5.40 18.37 16.56
CA GLY A 121 5.54 18.80 17.95
C GLY A 121 4.31 18.64 18.86
N ARG A 122 3.18 18.11 18.38
CA ARG A 122 1.95 17.90 19.17
C ARG A 122 1.19 16.61 18.86
N ALA A 123 1.86 15.62 18.29
CA ALA A 123 1.22 14.35 17.97
C ALA A 123 0.89 13.58 19.26
N VAL A 124 -0.40 13.41 19.56
CA VAL A 124 -0.86 12.56 20.66
C VAL A 124 -0.99 11.14 20.13
N PRO A 125 -0.22 10.17 20.64
CA PRO A 125 -0.33 8.80 20.17
C PRO A 125 -1.67 8.17 20.58
N VAL A 126 -2.22 7.34 19.70
CA VAL A 126 -3.44 6.58 20.01
C VAL A 126 -3.08 5.41 20.92
N GLU A 127 -3.54 5.46 22.17
CA GLU A 127 -3.32 4.40 23.16
C GLU A 127 -4.48 3.40 23.28
N ASP A 128 -5.67 3.74 22.74
CA ASP A 128 -6.85 2.87 22.81
C ASP A 128 -6.61 1.55 22.04
N PRO A 129 -6.55 0.40 22.74
CA PRO A 129 -6.32 -0.90 22.10
C PRO A 129 -7.41 -1.29 21.12
N ALA A 130 -8.65 -0.83 21.31
CA ALA A 130 -9.77 -1.14 20.42
C ALA A 130 -9.60 -0.45 19.06
N VAL A 131 -9.12 0.80 19.06
CA VAL A 131 -8.81 1.53 17.81
C VAL A 131 -7.68 0.84 17.05
N LEU A 132 -6.60 0.46 17.75
CA LEU A 132 -5.47 -0.25 17.15
C LEU A 132 -5.86 -1.64 16.63
N ALA A 133 -6.64 -2.42 17.39
CA ALA A 133 -7.15 -3.71 16.94
C ALA A 133 -8.07 -3.57 15.72
N GLY A 134 -8.95 -2.55 15.73
CA GLY A 134 -9.80 -2.23 14.61
C GLY A 134 -9.01 -1.80 13.36
N LEU A 135 -7.84 -1.16 13.50
CA LEU A 135 -6.96 -0.86 12.36
C LEU A 135 -6.23 -2.13 11.88
N ALA A 136 -5.76 -2.96 12.79
CA ALA A 136 -5.06 -4.21 12.45
C ALA A 136 -5.95 -5.16 11.63
N GLY A 137 -7.23 -5.25 11.96
CA GLY A 137 -8.22 -6.05 11.24
C GLY A 137 -8.52 -5.58 9.81
N GLU A 138 -8.08 -4.38 9.42
CA GLU A 138 -8.30 -3.82 8.08
C GLU A 138 -7.26 -4.28 7.06
N ASN A 139 -6.25 -5.06 7.45
CA ASN A 139 -5.19 -5.50 6.55
C ASN A 139 -5.70 -6.51 5.51
N PRO A 140 -5.77 -6.16 4.21
CA PRO A 140 -6.25 -7.08 3.18
C PRO A 140 -5.12 -7.91 2.56
N TRP A 141 -3.86 -7.68 2.94
CA TRP A 141 -2.72 -8.23 2.21
C TRP A 141 -2.40 -9.66 2.65
N PRO A 142 -2.30 -10.60 1.71
CA PRO A 142 -1.93 -11.97 2.04
C PRO A 142 -0.48 -12.00 2.55
N ARG A 143 -0.15 -13.03 3.34
CA ARG A 143 1.20 -13.27 3.87
C ARG A 143 1.75 -12.16 4.75
N THR A 144 0.89 -11.21 5.16
CA THR A 144 1.23 -10.20 6.15
C THR A 144 0.33 -10.33 7.37
N GLN A 145 0.89 -10.01 8.53
CA GLN A 145 0.14 -9.91 9.77
C GLN A 145 0.34 -8.53 10.35
N VAL A 146 -0.73 -7.99 10.95
CA VAL A 146 -0.70 -6.72 11.64
C VAL A 146 -1.12 -6.94 13.07
N THR A 147 -0.29 -6.52 14.01
CA THR A 147 -0.52 -6.70 15.45
C THR A 147 -0.16 -5.41 16.20
N PRO A 148 -0.75 -5.14 17.37
CA PRO A 148 -0.27 -4.08 18.24
C PRO A 148 1.22 -4.25 18.55
N HIS A 149 2.01 -3.19 18.42
CA HIS A 149 3.44 -3.24 18.68
C HIS A 149 3.71 -3.12 20.19
N ALA A 150 4.27 -4.17 20.80
CA ALA A 150 4.65 -4.14 22.20
C ALA A 150 5.68 -3.01 22.47
N GLY A 151 5.35 -2.09 23.38
CA GLY A 151 6.21 -0.97 23.77
C GLY A 151 6.09 0.29 22.91
N SER A 152 5.10 0.36 22.00
CA SER A 152 4.84 1.57 21.21
C SER A 152 3.35 1.72 20.85
N PRO A 153 2.81 2.96 20.81
CA PRO A 153 1.46 3.24 20.34
C PRO A 153 1.38 3.11 18.80
N GLY A 154 1.46 1.89 18.31
CA GLY A 154 1.49 1.60 16.89
C GLY A 154 1.27 0.14 16.55
N LEU A 155 1.31 -0.15 15.25
CA LEU A 155 1.05 -1.46 14.67
C LEU A 155 2.33 -2.03 14.06
N ALA A 156 2.69 -3.23 14.48
CA ALA A 156 3.73 -4.05 13.90
C ALA A 156 3.18 -4.74 12.65
N VAL A 157 3.83 -4.51 11.51
CA VAL A 157 3.56 -5.21 10.25
C VAL A 157 4.66 -6.25 10.04
N THR A 158 4.25 -7.51 9.96
CA THR A 158 5.13 -8.64 9.64
C THR A 158 4.71 -9.31 8.34
N ALA A 159 5.66 -10.00 7.71
CA ALA A 159 5.38 -10.93 6.62
C ALA A 159 5.96 -12.31 6.92
N ASP A 160 5.43 -13.34 6.25
CA ASP A 160 5.83 -14.75 6.42
C ASP A 160 7.33 -14.98 6.11
N GLY A 161 7.92 -14.12 5.27
CA GLY A 161 9.33 -14.18 4.89
C GLY A 161 9.97 -12.82 4.68
N ASP A 162 11.13 -12.82 4.03
CA ASP A 162 11.94 -11.63 3.74
C ASP A 162 12.25 -11.44 2.25
N SER A 163 11.52 -12.15 1.38
CA SER A 163 11.68 -12.10 -0.07
C SER A 163 11.31 -10.73 -0.65
N CYS A 164 11.61 -10.53 -1.94
CA CYS A 164 11.20 -9.32 -2.66
C CYS A 164 9.67 -9.09 -2.56
N VAL A 165 8.91 -10.17 -2.77
CA VAL A 165 7.44 -10.17 -2.69
C VAL A 165 6.97 -9.79 -1.28
N ASP A 166 7.57 -10.39 -0.24
CA ASP A 166 7.21 -10.08 1.15
C ASP A 166 7.44 -8.60 1.48
N ARG A 167 8.54 -8.02 1.01
CA ARG A 167 8.85 -6.60 1.24
C ARG A 167 7.88 -5.66 0.53
N VAL A 168 7.44 -6.01 -0.68
CA VAL A 168 6.38 -5.27 -1.40
C VAL A 168 5.06 -5.37 -0.63
N LEU A 169 4.68 -6.57 -0.17
CA LEU A 169 3.45 -6.78 0.60
C LEU A 169 3.47 -6.04 1.94
N VAL A 170 4.59 -5.99 2.64
CA VAL A 170 4.76 -5.17 3.86
C VAL A 170 4.52 -3.69 3.57
N GLY A 171 5.07 -3.16 2.47
CA GLY A 171 4.82 -1.78 2.05
C GLY A 171 3.36 -1.51 1.72
N ALA A 172 2.69 -2.47 1.08
CA ALA A 172 1.27 -2.39 0.75
C ALA A 172 0.38 -2.41 1.99
N ALA A 173 0.67 -3.32 2.93
CA ALA A 173 0.00 -3.41 4.23
C ALA A 173 0.19 -2.14 5.06
N ALA A 174 1.42 -1.64 5.18
CA ALA A 174 1.69 -0.39 5.86
C ALA A 174 0.90 0.77 5.24
N HIS A 175 0.87 0.91 3.92
CA HIS A 175 0.10 1.97 3.27
C HIS A 175 -1.42 1.83 3.48
N SER A 176 -1.96 0.62 3.37
CA SER A 176 -3.39 0.36 3.62
C SER A 176 -3.80 0.74 5.05
N LEU A 177 -2.95 0.47 6.04
CA LEU A 177 -3.17 0.91 7.42
C LEU A 177 -3.19 2.43 7.54
N ARG A 178 -2.32 3.14 6.83
CA ARG A 178 -2.34 4.61 6.82
C ARG A 178 -3.62 5.16 6.21
N VAL A 179 -4.14 4.52 5.17
CA VAL A 179 -5.43 4.89 4.56
C VAL A 179 -6.58 4.60 5.53
N ALA A 180 -6.60 3.44 6.18
CA ALA A 180 -7.60 3.09 7.19
C ALA A 180 -7.57 4.06 8.38
N ALA A 181 -6.39 4.49 8.81
CA ALA A 181 -6.23 5.54 9.82
C ALA A 181 -6.79 6.88 9.33
N ALA A 182 -6.50 7.28 8.08
CA ALA A 182 -7.02 8.51 7.49
C ALA A 182 -8.55 8.51 7.35
N VAL A 183 -9.19 7.37 7.06
CA VAL A 183 -10.66 7.23 7.09
C VAL A 183 -11.23 7.59 8.46
N ARG A 184 -10.49 7.29 9.54
CA ARG A 184 -10.88 7.57 10.93
C ARG A 184 -10.41 8.95 11.43
N GLY A 185 -9.88 9.79 10.54
CA GLY A 185 -9.34 11.10 10.92
C GLY A 185 -8.09 10.99 11.80
N LEU A 186 -7.27 9.96 11.60
CA LEU A 186 -6.00 9.76 12.31
C LEU A 186 -4.81 10.00 11.37
N THR A 187 -3.68 10.42 11.93
CA THR A 187 -2.42 10.56 11.20
C THR A 187 -1.46 9.41 11.52
N THR A 188 -0.49 9.17 10.63
CA THR A 188 0.42 8.02 10.77
C THR A 188 1.86 8.33 10.39
N GLU A 189 2.79 7.70 11.11
CA GLU A 189 4.21 7.68 10.77
C GLU A 189 4.66 6.23 10.56
N VAL A 190 5.32 5.93 9.43
CA VAL A 190 5.86 4.58 9.19
C VAL A 190 7.34 4.59 9.49
N ARG A 191 7.74 3.72 10.43
CA ARG A 191 9.14 3.48 10.76
C ARG A 191 9.58 2.13 10.20
N PRO A 192 10.79 2.05 9.62
CA PRO A 192 11.35 0.76 9.23
C PRO A 192 11.54 -0.10 10.48
N GLY A 193 11.26 -1.39 10.34
CA GLY A 193 11.55 -2.38 11.36
C GLY A 193 13.05 -2.67 11.52
N ASN A 194 13.41 -3.43 12.55
CA ASN A 194 14.79 -3.84 12.78
C ASN A 194 15.28 -4.82 11.70
N GLN A 195 16.54 -4.70 11.28
CA GLN A 195 17.05 -5.49 10.17
C GLN A 195 16.97 -7.00 10.45
N GLY A 196 16.26 -7.75 9.58
CA GLY A 196 16.23 -9.21 9.62
C GLY A 196 15.43 -9.81 10.79
N ARG A 197 14.65 -8.98 11.51
CA ARG A 197 13.76 -9.42 12.58
C ARG A 197 12.39 -8.76 12.44
N ALA A 198 11.37 -9.45 12.92
CA ALA A 198 10.05 -8.87 13.08
C ALA A 198 10.06 -7.73 14.13
N PRO A 199 9.24 -6.68 13.98
CA PRO A 199 8.43 -6.38 12.80
C PRO A 199 9.26 -5.81 11.64
N GLN A 200 8.80 -6.02 10.40
CA GLN A 200 9.44 -5.48 9.19
C GLN A 200 9.09 -3.99 8.96
N ALA A 201 7.95 -3.53 9.48
CA ALA A 201 7.59 -2.12 9.58
C ALA A 201 6.75 -1.86 10.84
N VAL A 202 6.82 -0.63 11.37
CA VAL A 202 5.96 -0.16 12.45
C VAL A 202 5.19 1.06 11.98
N VAL A 203 3.86 1.02 12.08
CA VAL A 203 2.96 2.14 11.78
C VAL A 203 2.53 2.77 13.10
N LEU A 204 3.10 3.91 13.44
CA LEU A 204 2.66 4.71 14.58
C LEU A 204 1.41 5.48 14.22
N VAL A 205 0.44 5.54 15.14
CA VAL A 205 -0.88 6.14 14.92
C VAL A 205 -1.08 7.28 15.91
N PHE A 206 -1.55 8.42 15.42
CA PHE A 206 -1.72 9.62 16.20
C PHE A 206 -3.10 10.24 15.95
N GLU A 207 -3.62 10.92 16.95
CA GLU A 207 -4.76 11.83 16.80
C GLU A 207 -4.39 12.98 15.84
N SER A 208 -5.36 13.45 15.04
CA SER A 208 -5.16 14.56 14.09
C SER A 208 -5.26 15.94 14.73
#